data_AF-A0A9X0FDI8-F1
#
_entry.id   AF-A0A9X0FDI8-F1
#
_cell.length_a   1.000
_cell.length_b   1.000
_cell.length_c   1.000
_cell.angle_alpha   90.00
_cell.angle_beta   90.00
_cell.angle_gamma   90.00
#
_symmetry.space_group_name_H-M   'P 1'
#
loop_
_entity.id
_entity.type
_entity.pdbx_description
1 polymer ?
#
loop_
_entity_poly.entity_id
_entity_poly.type
_entity_poly.pdbx_seq_one_letter_code
_entity_poly.pdbx_strand_id
1 'polypeptide(L)'
;MYNSIDYVELDQDAEKFATTLVLGGEEGQQSGDSFWQEQAVSLITAGILYVRENLPKEQHSMEYVYNLLTEPSEKELKNLFANLEEESSARIAFGVVKNATDKTWGGIVSNAAKAMKLWKLKSVRTFSKYSSFQLADIGKRKIALYVVIPLADRTYRALINTFFAQLFQELCAYADTNHNTLNIPVRFLLDEFANIGKMPDFAERLSTVRSYGMEVSIIAQSIGQLMDRYGLFV
;
A
#
# COMPACT_ATOMS: atom_id res chain seq x y z
N MET A 1 -15.25 -3.24 5.37
CA MET A 1 -14.16 -4.09 4.86
C MET A 1 -13.45 -3.33 3.74
N TYR A 2 -12.14 -3.48 3.62
CA TYR A 2 -11.32 -2.76 2.65
C TYR A 2 -10.24 -3.69 2.13
N ASN A 3 -10.27 -4.01 0.83
CA ASN A 3 -9.27 -4.82 0.18
C ASN A 3 -8.40 -3.94 -0.73
N SER A 4 -7.12 -3.83 -0.42
CA SER A 4 -6.20 -2.97 -1.16
C SER A 4 -5.95 -3.44 -2.60
N ILE A 5 -6.13 -4.74 -2.88
CA ILE A 5 -5.96 -5.29 -4.23
C ILE A 5 -7.03 -4.77 -5.19
N ASP A 6 -8.21 -4.38 -4.68
CA ASP A 6 -9.30 -3.84 -5.52
C ASP A 6 -8.91 -2.51 -6.22
N TYR A 7 -7.90 -1.80 -5.69
CA TYR A 7 -7.42 -0.50 -6.18
C TYR A 7 -6.02 -0.59 -6.79
N VAL A 8 -5.61 -1.78 -7.20
CA VAL A 8 -4.47 -1.99 -8.08
C VAL A 8 -5.08 -2.19 -9.45
N GLU A 9 -4.93 -1.25 -10.38
CA GLU A 9 -5.44 -1.40 -11.75
C GLU A 9 -4.30 -1.68 -12.73
N LEU A 10 -3.23 -0.90 -12.62
CA LEU A 10 -2.03 -0.95 -13.45
C LEU A 10 -0.84 -1.55 -12.70
N ASP A 11 0.18 -1.97 -13.44
CA ASP A 11 1.41 -2.54 -12.85
C ASP A 11 2.10 -1.57 -11.88
N GLN A 12 2.10 -0.28 -12.24
CA GLN A 12 2.63 0.79 -11.38
C GLN A 12 1.88 0.93 -10.05
N ASP A 13 0.60 0.55 -9.99
CA ASP A 13 -0.17 0.61 -8.73
C ASP A 13 0.28 -0.51 -7.79
N ALA A 14 0.60 -1.68 -8.33
CA ALA A 14 1.15 -2.80 -7.56
C ALA A 14 2.51 -2.41 -6.95
N GLU A 15 3.37 -1.77 -7.73
CA GLU A 15 4.68 -1.30 -7.27
C GLU A 15 4.57 -0.18 -6.22
N LYS A 16 3.70 0.82 -6.44
CA LYS A 16 3.43 1.88 -5.45
C LYS A 16 2.88 1.29 -4.15
N PHE A 17 1.99 0.32 -4.25
CA PHE A 17 1.43 -0.36 -3.08
C PHE A 17 2.51 -1.15 -2.33
N ALA A 18 3.30 -1.97 -3.03
CA ALA A 18 4.42 -2.72 -2.44
C ALA A 18 5.43 -1.79 -1.76
N THR A 19 5.79 -0.68 -2.42
CA THR A 19 6.66 0.37 -1.88
C THR A 19 6.11 0.96 -0.59
N THR A 20 4.81 1.28 -0.57
CA THR A 20 4.14 1.81 0.63
C THR A 20 4.16 0.82 1.79
N LEU A 21 4.02 -0.48 1.52
CA LEU A 21 4.09 -1.53 2.54
C LEU A 21 5.49 -1.68 3.14
N VAL A 22 6.52 -1.69 2.29
CA VAL A 22 7.91 -1.88 2.71
C VAL A 22 8.42 -0.64 3.46
N LEU A 23 8.21 0.55 2.91
CA LEU A 23 8.71 1.80 3.49
C LEU A 23 7.84 2.33 4.62
N GLY A 24 6.51 2.12 4.57
CA GLY A 24 5.57 2.62 5.58
C GLY A 24 5.65 1.92 6.94
N GLY A 25 6.44 0.83 7.03
CA GLY A 25 6.64 0.06 8.25
C GLY A 25 7.86 0.47 9.11
N GLU A 26 8.76 1.32 8.62
CA GLU A 26 10.04 1.63 9.27
C GLU A 26 10.22 3.12 9.56
N GLU A 27 10.84 3.44 10.71
CA GLU A 27 11.29 4.78 11.07
C GLU A 27 12.84 4.79 11.00
N GLY A 28 13.40 5.49 10.01
CA GLY A 28 14.85 5.66 9.84
C GLY A 28 15.43 4.88 8.65
N GLN A 29 15.99 5.59 7.68
CA GLN A 29 16.72 4.99 6.54
C GLN A 29 18.18 4.72 6.94
N GLN A 30 18.64 3.48 6.88
CA GLN A 30 20.07 3.15 6.77
C GLN A 30 20.39 2.67 5.34
N SER A 31 21.56 3.02 4.83
CA SER A 31 21.98 2.74 3.44
C SER A 31 22.05 1.24 3.10
N GLY A 32 22.22 0.36 4.09
CA GLY A 32 22.17 -1.09 3.92
C GLY A 32 20.75 -1.66 3.73
N ASP A 33 19.71 -0.91 4.13
CA ASP A 33 18.33 -1.36 4.03
C ASP A 33 17.75 -1.17 2.61
N SER A 34 18.26 -0.20 1.82
CA SER A 34 17.72 0.12 0.48
C SER A 34 17.72 -1.09 -0.46
N PHE A 35 18.81 -1.86 -0.51
CA PHE A 35 18.89 -3.06 -1.34
C PHE A 35 17.81 -4.09 -0.96
N TRP A 36 17.66 -4.37 0.33
CA TRP A 36 16.67 -5.33 0.80
C TRP A 36 15.24 -4.83 0.59
N GLN A 37 15.02 -3.53 0.75
CA GLN A 37 13.74 -2.89 0.50
C GLN A 37 13.35 -2.97 -0.98
N GLU A 38 14.25 -2.63 -1.91
CA GLU A 38 14.00 -2.72 -3.35
C GLU A 38 13.67 -4.14 -3.81
N GLN A 39 14.43 -5.14 -3.35
CA GLN A 39 14.18 -6.54 -3.69
C GLN A 39 12.85 -7.04 -3.07
N ALA A 40 12.54 -6.62 -1.84
CA ALA A 40 11.27 -6.96 -1.20
C ALA A 40 10.07 -6.31 -1.92
N VAL A 41 10.20 -5.05 -2.35
CA VAL A 41 9.20 -4.36 -3.18
C VAL A 41 8.96 -5.17 -4.45
N SER A 42 10.01 -5.51 -5.19
CA SER A 42 9.89 -6.30 -6.41
C SER A 42 9.21 -7.66 -6.19
N LEU A 43 9.57 -8.39 -5.14
CA LEU A 43 8.93 -9.68 -4.82
C LEU A 43 7.44 -9.53 -4.47
N ILE A 44 7.09 -8.50 -3.69
CA ILE A 44 5.69 -8.22 -3.33
C ILE A 44 4.89 -7.78 -4.57
N THR A 45 5.45 -6.92 -5.42
CA THR A 45 4.85 -6.51 -6.70
C THR A 45 4.55 -7.74 -7.56
N ALA A 46 5.52 -8.65 -7.72
CA ALA A 46 5.34 -9.89 -8.46
C ALA A 46 4.21 -10.75 -7.87
N GLY A 47 4.13 -10.86 -6.54
CA GLY A 47 3.05 -11.60 -5.87
C GLY A 47 1.66 -10.98 -6.06
N ILE A 48 1.56 -9.64 -5.97
CA ILE A 48 0.32 -8.90 -6.22
C ILE A 48 -0.15 -9.13 -7.67
N LEU A 49 0.75 -8.96 -8.64
CA LEU A 49 0.45 -9.14 -10.06
C LEU A 49 0.07 -10.60 -10.36
N TYR A 50 0.78 -11.57 -9.78
CA TYR A 50 0.45 -12.98 -9.94
C TYR A 50 -0.99 -13.26 -9.50
N VAL A 51 -1.38 -12.79 -8.30
CA VAL A 51 -2.73 -12.96 -7.78
C VAL A 51 -3.77 -12.32 -8.71
N ARG A 52 -3.49 -11.14 -9.26
CA ARG A 52 -4.42 -10.45 -10.17
C ARG A 52 -4.56 -11.12 -11.54
N GLU A 53 -3.45 -11.57 -12.12
CA GLU A 53 -3.37 -12.14 -13.47
C GLU A 53 -3.84 -13.60 -13.52
N ASN A 54 -3.51 -14.39 -12.48
CA ASN A 54 -3.57 -15.85 -12.56
C ASN A 54 -4.61 -16.50 -11.65
N LEU A 55 -5.16 -15.76 -10.67
CA LEU A 55 -6.16 -16.29 -9.74
C LEU A 55 -7.55 -15.71 -10.03
N PRO A 56 -8.63 -16.44 -9.68
CA PRO A 56 -9.98 -15.91 -9.81
C PRO A 56 -10.22 -14.74 -8.85
N LYS A 57 -11.18 -13.87 -9.21
CA LYS A 57 -11.43 -12.58 -8.52
C LYS A 57 -11.72 -12.73 -7.02
N GLU A 58 -12.31 -13.85 -6.60
CA GLU A 58 -12.60 -14.15 -5.19
C GLU A 58 -11.33 -14.36 -4.35
N GLN A 59 -10.19 -14.59 -5.01
CA GLN A 59 -8.87 -14.78 -4.41
C GLN A 59 -8.00 -13.52 -4.50
N HIS A 60 -8.49 -12.43 -5.06
CA HIS A 60 -7.75 -11.17 -5.20
C HIS A 60 -7.63 -10.44 -3.87
N SER A 61 -6.84 -10.97 -2.94
CA SER A 61 -6.58 -10.34 -1.65
C SER A 61 -5.15 -10.57 -1.17
N MET A 62 -4.71 -9.71 -0.26
CA MET A 62 -3.38 -9.82 0.33
C MET A 62 -3.18 -11.10 1.18
N GLU A 63 -4.23 -11.81 1.57
CA GLU A 63 -4.11 -13.17 2.14
C GLU A 63 -3.43 -14.12 1.14
N TYR A 64 -3.89 -14.12 -0.12
CA TYR A 64 -3.33 -14.99 -1.15
C TYR A 64 -1.92 -14.55 -1.54
N VAL A 65 -1.64 -13.24 -1.60
CA VAL A 65 -0.28 -12.72 -1.83
C VAL A 65 0.66 -13.17 -0.70
N TYR A 66 0.23 -13.04 0.55
CA TYR A 66 1.03 -13.42 1.71
C TYR A 66 1.33 -14.93 1.70
N ASN A 67 0.33 -15.78 1.47
CA ASN A 67 0.52 -17.24 1.42
C ASN A 67 1.42 -17.65 0.24
N LEU A 68 1.17 -17.09 -0.95
CA LEU A 68 1.97 -17.33 -2.15
C LEU A 68 3.47 -17.09 -1.93
N LEU A 69 3.82 -16.01 -1.20
CA LEU A 69 5.21 -15.60 -1.01
C LEU A 69 5.88 -16.23 0.22
N THR A 70 5.13 -16.87 1.12
CA THR A 70 5.67 -17.37 2.40
C THR A 70 5.49 -18.87 2.65
N GLU A 71 4.55 -19.53 2.00
CA GLU A 71 4.30 -20.97 2.16
C GLU A 71 5.19 -21.86 1.27
N PRO A 72 5.36 -21.57 -0.04
CA PRO A 72 6.17 -22.41 -0.92
C PRO A 72 7.67 -22.34 -0.59
N SER A 73 8.40 -23.41 -0.93
CA SER A 73 9.86 -23.37 -0.97
C SER A 73 10.37 -22.44 -2.07
N GLU A 74 11.63 -21.99 -1.94
CA GLU A 74 12.31 -21.19 -2.97
C GLU A 74 12.18 -21.80 -4.38
N LYS A 75 12.40 -23.12 -4.47
CA LYS A 75 12.34 -23.84 -5.75
C LYS A 75 10.93 -23.83 -6.33
N GLU A 76 9.91 -24.05 -5.51
CA GLU A 76 8.52 -24.03 -5.96
C GLU A 76 8.13 -22.64 -6.45
N LEU A 77 8.47 -21.59 -5.70
CA LEU A 77 8.15 -20.22 -6.09
C LEU A 77 8.87 -19.79 -7.37
N LYS A 78 10.18 -20.06 -7.48
CA LYS A 78 10.96 -19.77 -8.71
C LYS A 78 10.41 -20.52 -9.92
N ASN A 79 10.03 -21.79 -9.76
CA ASN A 79 9.42 -22.57 -10.84
C ASN A 79 8.04 -22.04 -11.23
N LEU A 80 7.22 -21.61 -10.26
CA LEU A 80 5.91 -21.03 -10.51
C LEU A 80 6.01 -19.81 -11.43
N PHE A 81 6.88 -18.85 -11.08
CA PHE A 81 7.09 -17.64 -11.89
C PHE A 81 7.80 -17.91 -13.21
N ALA A 82 8.69 -18.91 -13.28
CA ALA A 82 9.34 -19.30 -14.54
C ALA A 82 8.36 -19.90 -15.57
N ASN A 83 7.27 -20.50 -15.11
CA ASN A 83 6.24 -21.12 -15.96
C ASN A 83 5.17 -20.15 -16.45
N LEU A 84 5.16 -18.91 -15.97
CA LEU A 84 4.27 -17.86 -16.49
C LEU A 84 4.67 -17.48 -17.93
N GLU A 85 3.74 -16.90 -18.70
CA GLU A 85 4.03 -16.35 -20.02
C GLU A 85 5.14 -15.28 -19.96
N GLU A 86 5.94 -15.14 -21.02
CA GLU A 86 7.08 -14.20 -21.03
C GLU A 86 6.63 -12.74 -20.88
N GLU A 87 5.43 -12.41 -21.35
CA GLU A 87 4.84 -11.08 -21.28
C GLU A 87 4.07 -10.82 -19.97
N SER A 88 3.96 -11.80 -19.07
CA SER A 88 3.32 -11.62 -17.76
C SER A 88 4.06 -10.57 -16.93
N SER A 89 3.35 -9.55 -16.48
CA SER A 89 3.92 -8.51 -15.62
C SER A 89 4.40 -9.08 -14.30
N ALA A 90 3.70 -10.09 -13.77
CA ALA A 90 4.15 -10.85 -12.59
C ALA A 90 5.52 -11.52 -12.82
N ARG A 91 5.76 -12.13 -13.99
CA ARG A 91 7.05 -12.74 -14.34
C ARG A 91 8.16 -11.69 -14.51
N ILE A 92 7.84 -10.57 -15.17
CA ILE A 92 8.77 -9.47 -15.38
C ILE A 92 9.21 -8.88 -14.02
N ALA A 93 8.25 -8.58 -13.14
CA ALA A 93 8.53 -8.06 -11.80
C ALA A 93 9.39 -9.05 -10.98
N PHE A 94 9.09 -10.36 -11.03
CA PHE A 94 9.89 -11.39 -10.37
C PHE A 94 11.31 -11.52 -10.94
N GLY A 95 11.52 -11.05 -12.18
CA GLY A 95 12.79 -11.11 -12.89
C GLY A 95 13.96 -10.46 -12.16
N VAL A 96 13.69 -9.49 -11.28
CA VAL A 96 14.71 -8.82 -10.44
C VAL A 96 15.30 -9.76 -9.40
N VAL A 97 14.47 -10.61 -8.78
CA VAL A 97 14.87 -11.49 -7.67
C VAL A 97 15.20 -12.92 -8.12
N LYS A 98 14.90 -13.28 -9.37
CA LYS A 98 14.98 -14.68 -9.89
C LYS A 98 16.34 -15.35 -9.69
N ASN A 99 17.43 -14.59 -9.82
CA ASN A 99 18.81 -15.08 -9.80
C ASN A 99 19.49 -14.87 -8.43
N ALA A 100 18.74 -14.49 -7.39
CA ALA A 100 19.29 -14.38 -6.05
C ALA A 100 19.86 -15.74 -5.59
N THR A 101 21.06 -15.72 -4.99
CA THR A 101 21.65 -16.87 -4.31
C THR A 101 20.81 -17.27 -3.10
N ASP A 102 20.91 -18.50 -2.61
CA ASP A 102 20.12 -19.00 -1.47
C ASP A 102 20.18 -18.06 -0.25
N LYS A 103 21.37 -17.54 0.07
CA LYS A 103 21.56 -16.59 1.18
C LYS A 103 20.83 -15.27 0.91
N THR A 104 20.93 -14.74 -0.30
CA THR A 104 20.25 -13.50 -0.69
C THR A 104 18.74 -13.70 -0.73
N TRP A 105 18.27 -14.84 -1.27
CA TRP A 105 16.86 -15.19 -1.36
C TRP A 105 16.19 -15.21 0.01
N GLY A 106 16.81 -15.88 1.00
CA GLY A 106 16.31 -15.89 2.37
C GLY A 106 16.15 -14.48 2.96
N GLY A 107 17.09 -13.57 2.65
CA GLY A 107 17.00 -12.16 3.05
C GLY A 107 15.84 -11.42 2.37
N ILE A 108 15.62 -11.62 1.07
CA ILE A 108 14.53 -11.00 0.31
C ILE A 108 13.17 -11.44 0.86
N VAL A 109 12.94 -12.75 0.99
CA VAL A 109 11.68 -13.31 1.50
C VAL A 109 11.44 -12.86 2.94
N SER A 110 12.47 -12.82 3.78
CA SER A 110 12.35 -12.32 5.16
C SER A 110 11.89 -10.86 5.22
N ASN A 111 12.44 -9.99 4.36
CA ASN A 111 12.04 -8.58 4.30
C ASN A 111 10.62 -8.41 3.75
N ALA A 112 10.27 -9.13 2.68
CA ALA A 112 8.91 -9.13 2.14
C ALA A 112 7.88 -9.61 3.19
N ALA A 113 8.18 -10.71 3.88
CA ALA A 113 7.32 -11.25 4.93
C ALA A 113 7.18 -10.31 6.14
N LYS A 114 8.24 -9.54 6.47
CA LYS A 114 8.21 -8.50 7.51
C LYS A 114 7.27 -7.36 7.12
N ALA A 115 7.29 -6.90 5.87
CA ALA A 115 6.40 -5.86 5.36
C ALA A 115 4.93 -6.31 5.35
N MET A 116 4.67 -7.58 5.00
CA MET A 116 3.32 -8.16 4.96
C MET A 116 2.88 -8.82 6.28
N LYS A 117 3.61 -8.62 7.39
CA LYS A 117 3.40 -9.36 8.65
C LYS A 117 1.96 -9.26 9.21
N LEU A 118 1.25 -8.18 8.89
CA LEU A 118 -0.14 -7.96 9.33
C LEU A 118 -1.08 -9.07 8.83
N TRP A 119 -0.85 -9.60 7.63
CA TRP A 119 -1.67 -10.66 7.05
C TRP A 119 -1.45 -12.02 7.71
N LYS A 120 -0.51 -12.16 8.67
CA LYS A 120 -0.48 -13.30 9.59
C LYS A 120 -1.71 -13.34 10.51
N LEU A 121 -2.31 -12.19 10.80
CA LEU A 121 -3.45 -12.08 11.71
C LEU A 121 -4.76 -12.39 10.99
N LYS A 122 -5.52 -13.37 11.50
CA LYS A 122 -6.83 -13.74 10.95
C LYS A 122 -7.80 -12.56 10.89
N SER A 123 -7.76 -11.67 11.88
CA SER A 123 -8.59 -10.45 11.92
C SER A 123 -8.30 -9.53 10.73
N VAL A 124 -7.03 -9.30 10.40
CA VAL A 124 -6.62 -8.48 9.26
C VAL A 124 -7.05 -9.13 7.96
N ARG A 125 -6.79 -10.43 7.77
CA ARG A 125 -7.22 -11.15 6.56
C ARG A 125 -8.74 -11.09 6.36
N THR A 126 -9.51 -11.24 7.44
CA THR A 126 -10.97 -11.13 7.39
C THR A 126 -11.40 -9.71 7.05
N PHE A 127 -10.77 -8.69 7.63
CA PHE A 127 -11.06 -7.28 7.36
C PHE A 127 -10.73 -6.87 5.92
N SER A 128 -9.64 -7.43 5.37
CA SER A 128 -9.11 -7.06 4.07
C SER A 128 -9.46 -8.03 2.94
N LYS A 129 -10.50 -8.85 3.13
CA LYS A 129 -10.89 -9.86 2.14
C LYS A 129 -11.60 -9.27 0.91
N TYR A 130 -12.39 -8.23 1.10
CA TYR A 130 -13.16 -7.56 0.05
C TYR A 130 -13.44 -6.11 0.45
N SER A 131 -13.68 -5.22 -0.52
CA SER A 131 -14.16 -3.86 -0.23
C SER A 131 -15.68 -3.82 -0.10
N SER A 132 -16.19 -3.26 1.00
CA SER A 132 -17.64 -3.10 1.21
C SER A 132 -18.22 -1.85 0.53
N PHE A 133 -17.37 -0.95 0.08
CA PHE A 133 -17.70 0.23 -0.73
C PHE A 133 -16.45 0.62 -1.53
N GLN A 134 -16.63 1.40 -2.60
CA GLN A 134 -15.53 1.93 -3.41
C GLN A 134 -15.04 3.24 -2.82
N LEU A 135 -13.72 3.45 -2.69
CA LEU A 135 -13.18 4.69 -2.09
C LEU A 135 -13.66 5.95 -2.83
N ALA A 136 -13.75 5.90 -4.16
CA ALA A 136 -14.26 6.99 -4.97
C ALA A 136 -15.72 7.38 -4.66
N ASP A 137 -16.53 6.50 -4.03
CA ASP A 137 -17.90 6.83 -3.64
C ASP A 137 -17.97 8.04 -2.70
N ILE A 138 -16.92 8.28 -1.90
CA ILE A 138 -16.84 9.39 -0.95
C ILE A 138 -16.92 10.74 -1.68
N GLY A 139 -16.38 10.82 -2.90
CA GLY A 139 -16.47 12.01 -3.76
C GLY A 139 -17.70 12.02 -4.69
N LYS A 140 -18.44 10.91 -4.80
CA LYS A 140 -19.61 10.76 -5.69
C LYS A 140 -20.93 11.06 -4.99
N ARG A 141 -21.03 10.74 -3.70
CA ARG A 141 -22.26 10.88 -2.90
C ARG A 141 -21.92 11.18 -1.44
N LYS A 142 -22.89 11.71 -0.69
CA LYS A 142 -22.69 12.06 0.73
C LYS A 142 -22.36 10.81 1.56
N ILE A 143 -21.14 10.74 2.07
CA ILE A 143 -20.63 9.68 2.96
C ILE A 143 -19.85 10.33 4.10
N ALA A 144 -20.08 9.85 5.33
CA ALA A 144 -19.20 10.13 6.46
C ALA A 144 -18.40 8.86 6.78
N LEU A 145 -17.08 8.93 6.61
CA LEU A 145 -16.17 7.83 6.90
C LEU A 145 -15.40 8.10 8.20
N TYR A 146 -15.47 7.17 9.15
CA TYR A 146 -14.72 7.20 10.39
C TYR A 146 -13.61 6.15 10.34
N VAL A 147 -12.36 6.59 10.44
CA VAL A 147 -11.18 5.71 10.52
C VAL A 147 -10.67 5.72 11.96
N VAL A 148 -10.98 4.67 12.72
CA VAL A 148 -10.58 4.55 14.13
C VAL A 148 -9.25 3.82 14.21
N ILE A 149 -8.22 4.52 14.67
CA ILE A 149 -6.84 4.02 14.78
C ILE A 149 -6.49 3.80 16.26
N PRO A 150 -5.97 2.62 16.65
CA PRO A 150 -5.49 2.41 18.01
C PRO A 150 -4.28 3.31 18.34
N LEU A 151 -4.39 4.15 19.37
CA LEU A 151 -3.44 5.23 19.69
C LEU A 151 -1.99 4.77 19.99
N ALA A 152 -1.82 3.55 20.53
CA ALA A 152 -0.52 3.07 20.99
C ALA A 152 0.13 2.02 20.07
N ASP A 153 -0.60 1.53 19.05
CA ASP A 153 -0.16 0.37 18.29
C ASP A 153 0.30 0.73 16.87
N ARG A 154 1.62 0.75 16.70
CA ARG A 154 2.27 0.98 15.40
C ARG A 154 2.09 -0.17 14.41
N THR A 155 1.53 -1.29 14.86
CA THR A 155 1.36 -2.52 14.08
C THR A 155 0.62 -2.28 12.76
N TYR A 156 -0.42 -1.43 12.77
CA TYR A 156 -1.30 -1.21 11.62
C TYR A 156 -0.88 -0.09 10.67
N ARG A 157 0.24 0.61 10.93
CA ARG A 157 0.64 1.81 10.16
C ARG A 157 0.75 1.56 8.66
N ALA A 158 1.35 0.45 8.24
CA ALA A 158 1.48 0.13 6.82
C ALA A 158 0.10 0.04 6.15
N LEU A 159 -0.86 -0.65 6.78
CA LEU A 159 -2.23 -0.77 6.27
C LEU A 159 -2.96 0.58 6.23
N ILE A 160 -2.78 1.41 7.27
CA ILE A 160 -3.39 2.75 7.34
C ILE A 160 -2.80 3.67 6.25
N ASN A 161 -1.48 3.66 6.07
CA ASN A 161 -0.80 4.43 5.04
C ASN A 161 -1.26 4.01 3.64
N THR A 162 -1.34 2.70 3.37
CA THR A 162 -1.89 2.18 2.12
C THR A 162 -3.33 2.66 1.92
N PHE A 163 -4.17 2.57 2.96
CA PHE A 163 -5.56 3.01 2.87
C PHE A 163 -5.68 4.48 2.44
N PHE A 164 -4.94 5.38 3.11
CA PHE A 164 -4.97 6.79 2.75
C PHE A 164 -4.35 7.06 1.38
N ALA A 165 -3.25 6.39 1.02
CA ALA A 165 -2.63 6.54 -0.29
C ALA A 165 -3.60 6.18 -1.43
N GLN A 166 -4.29 5.04 -1.31
CA GLN A 166 -5.30 4.62 -2.27
C GLN A 166 -6.55 5.51 -2.22
N LEU A 167 -6.99 5.96 -1.05
CA LEU A 167 -8.13 6.87 -0.94
C LEU A 167 -7.86 8.19 -1.69
N PHE A 168 -6.68 8.78 -1.53
CA PHE A 168 -6.31 9.96 -2.29
C PHE A 168 -6.21 9.67 -3.79
N GLN A 169 -5.60 8.54 -4.18
CA GLN A 169 -5.48 8.14 -5.58
C GLN A 169 -6.85 8.00 -6.25
N GLU A 170 -7.79 7.29 -5.62
CA GLU A 170 -9.13 7.06 -6.14
C GLU A 170 -9.95 8.35 -6.25
N LEU A 171 -9.81 9.27 -5.29
CA LEU A 171 -10.48 10.56 -5.37
C LEU A 171 -9.88 11.46 -6.46
N CYS A 172 -8.55 11.50 -6.61
CA CYS A 172 -7.90 12.22 -7.70
C CYS A 172 -8.31 11.65 -9.07
N ALA A 173 -8.22 10.33 -9.25
CA ALA A 173 -8.60 9.66 -10.49
C ALA A 173 -10.06 9.94 -10.84
N TYR A 174 -10.96 9.91 -9.86
CA TYR A 174 -12.35 10.28 -10.09
C TYR A 174 -12.52 11.76 -10.47
N ALA A 175 -11.83 12.68 -9.78
CA ALA A 175 -11.87 14.11 -10.11
C ALA A 175 -11.36 14.38 -11.54
N ASP A 176 -10.30 13.72 -11.98
CA ASP A 176 -9.77 13.82 -13.35
C ASP A 176 -10.82 13.41 -14.40
N THR A 177 -11.63 12.39 -14.11
CA THR A 177 -12.76 12.00 -14.98
C THR A 177 -13.97 12.94 -14.91
N ASN A 178 -13.97 13.90 -13.98
CA ASN A 178 -15.12 14.74 -13.65
C ASN A 178 -14.75 16.23 -13.61
N HIS A 179 -14.30 16.75 -14.75
CA HIS A 179 -13.96 18.18 -14.91
C HIS A 179 -12.92 18.71 -13.89
N ASN A 180 -11.99 17.85 -13.47
CA ASN A 180 -10.97 18.15 -12.45
C ASN A 180 -11.59 18.59 -11.11
N THR A 181 -12.73 18.01 -10.71
CA THR A 181 -13.34 18.27 -9.41
C THR A 181 -14.22 17.12 -8.95
N LEU A 182 -14.36 16.94 -7.64
CA LEU A 182 -15.29 15.95 -7.08
C LEU A 182 -16.74 16.47 -7.14
N ASN A 183 -17.69 15.60 -7.48
CA ASN A 183 -19.12 15.94 -7.45
C ASN A 183 -19.60 16.38 -6.05
N ILE A 184 -19.09 15.70 -5.02
CA ILE A 184 -19.28 16.06 -3.62
C ILE A 184 -17.91 16.43 -3.05
N PRO A 185 -17.70 17.68 -2.61
CA PRO A 185 -16.45 18.07 -1.94
C PRO A 185 -16.17 17.20 -0.72
N VAL A 186 -14.90 16.79 -0.55
CA VAL A 186 -14.49 15.88 0.52
C VAL A 186 -13.62 16.64 1.52
N ARG A 187 -14.03 16.64 2.79
CA ARG A 187 -13.25 17.20 3.88
C ARG A 187 -12.64 16.08 4.74
N PHE A 188 -11.32 16.07 4.83
CA PHE A 188 -10.56 15.22 5.74
C PHE A 188 -10.33 15.95 7.06
N LEU A 189 -10.73 15.33 8.18
CA LEU A 189 -10.45 15.81 9.53
C LEU A 189 -9.48 14.83 10.19
N LEU A 190 -8.21 15.20 10.27
CA LEU A 190 -7.13 14.34 10.74
C LEU A 190 -6.71 14.75 12.17
N ASP A 191 -7.50 14.29 13.15
CA ASP A 191 -7.35 14.48 14.61
C ASP A 191 -5.97 14.06 15.15
N GLU A 192 -5.49 12.92 14.65
CA GLU A 192 -4.27 12.25 15.13
C GLU A 192 -3.27 12.05 13.98
N PHE A 193 -3.01 13.11 13.21
CA PHE A 193 -2.18 13.03 12.01
C PHE A 193 -0.79 12.47 12.27
N ALA A 194 -0.18 12.81 13.41
CA ALA A 194 1.13 12.29 13.82
C ALA A 194 1.14 10.76 14.00
N ASN A 195 -0.02 10.15 14.28
CA ASN A 195 -0.16 8.70 14.49
C ASN A 195 -0.43 7.92 13.22
N ILE A 196 -0.94 8.57 12.15
CA ILE A 196 -1.14 7.93 10.85
C ILE A 196 0.19 7.43 10.29
N GLY A 197 1.28 8.15 10.53
CA GLY A 197 2.62 7.86 10.04
C GLY A 197 3.03 8.84 8.94
N LYS A 198 4.23 8.66 8.37
CA LYS A 198 4.70 9.51 7.27
C LYS A 198 4.02 9.07 5.99
N MET A 199 3.04 9.85 5.52
CA MET A 199 2.53 9.72 4.16
C MET A 199 3.56 10.31 3.17
N PRO A 200 4.04 9.54 2.19
CA PRO A 200 4.91 10.06 1.14
C PRO A 200 4.24 11.20 0.36
N ASP A 201 5.02 12.23 0.04
CA ASP A 201 4.63 13.38 -0.79
C ASP A 201 3.36 14.10 -0.32
N PHE A 202 3.06 14.03 0.97
CA PHE A 202 1.82 14.57 1.52
C PHE A 202 1.66 16.08 1.24
N ALA A 203 2.74 16.87 1.38
CA ALA A 203 2.71 18.30 1.11
C ALA A 203 2.41 18.61 -0.37
N GLU A 204 2.99 17.87 -1.30
CA GLU A 204 2.72 17.99 -2.74
C GLU A 204 1.30 17.54 -3.10
N ARG A 205 0.81 16.48 -2.44
CA ARG A 205 -0.58 16.04 -2.58
C ARG A 205 -1.54 17.11 -2.10
N LEU A 206 -1.26 17.80 -0.98
CA LEU A 206 -2.14 18.85 -0.45
C LEU A 206 -2.37 20.02 -1.42
N SER A 207 -1.35 20.42 -2.20
CA SER A 207 -1.52 21.49 -3.18
C SER A 207 -2.39 21.05 -4.34
N THR A 208 -2.20 19.82 -4.83
CA THR A 208 -2.96 19.24 -5.95
C THR A 208 -4.41 18.93 -5.58
N VAL A 209 -4.68 18.36 -4.41
CA VAL A 209 -6.04 17.90 -4.05
C VAL A 209 -7.03 19.06 -3.83
N ARG A 210 -6.53 20.28 -3.59
CA ARG A 210 -7.36 21.48 -3.41
C ARG A 210 -8.17 21.82 -4.66
N SER A 211 -7.56 21.76 -5.85
CA SER A 211 -8.27 22.05 -7.11
C SER A 211 -9.37 21.00 -7.38
N TYR A 212 -9.15 19.77 -6.93
CA TYR A 212 -10.13 18.68 -7.03
C TYR A 212 -11.30 18.78 -6.06
N GLY A 213 -11.39 19.82 -5.21
CA GLY A 213 -12.47 19.97 -4.25
C GLY A 213 -12.30 19.13 -2.99
N MET A 214 -11.05 18.77 -2.65
CA MET A 214 -10.70 18.17 -1.38
C MET A 214 -10.11 19.21 -0.42
N GLU A 215 -10.48 19.12 0.84
CA GLU A 215 -9.98 19.97 1.92
C GLU A 215 -9.41 19.08 3.03
N VAL A 216 -8.22 19.41 3.53
CA VAL A 216 -7.58 18.65 4.61
C VAL A 216 -7.35 19.57 5.81
N SER A 217 -7.97 19.22 6.94
CA SER A 217 -7.72 19.85 8.23
C SER A 217 -6.90 18.92 9.09
N ILE A 218 -5.68 19.34 9.43
CA ILE A 218 -4.77 18.62 10.32
C ILE A 218 -4.91 19.19 11.71
N ILE A 219 -5.17 18.34 12.68
CA ILE A 219 -5.18 18.69 14.09
C ILE A 219 -3.95 18.02 14.70
N ALA A 220 -3.14 18.79 15.41
CA ALA A 220 -1.93 18.31 16.06
C ALA A 220 -1.86 18.88 17.47
N GLN A 221 -1.40 18.06 18.42
CA GLN A 221 -1.27 18.48 19.83
C GLN A 221 -0.09 19.44 20.01
N SER A 222 0.95 19.32 19.17
CA SER A 222 2.08 20.25 19.14
C SER A 222 2.74 20.33 17.77
N ILE A 223 3.43 21.45 17.52
CA ILE A 223 4.27 21.63 16.32
C ILE A 223 5.43 20.62 16.31
N GLY A 224 5.96 20.26 17.48
CA GLY A 224 7.05 19.29 17.61
C GLY A 224 6.71 17.91 17.01
N GLN A 225 5.47 17.44 17.19
CA GLN A 225 5.01 16.19 16.57
C GLN A 225 5.03 16.23 15.04
N LEU A 226 4.75 17.40 14.44
CA LEU A 226 4.82 17.57 13.00
C LEU A 226 6.28 17.61 12.52
N MET A 227 7.14 18.31 13.27
CA MET A 227 8.58 18.43 12.97
C MET A 227 9.30 17.08 13.05
N ASP A 228 9.02 16.26 14.07
CA ASP A 228 9.61 14.93 14.23
C ASP A 228 9.26 13.99 13.06
N ARG A 229 8.12 14.23 12.40
CA ARG A 229 7.60 13.37 11.33
C ARG A 229 8.00 13.80 9.93
N TYR A 230 7.94 15.10 9.65
CA TYR A 230 8.12 15.67 8.32
C TYR A 230 9.38 16.52 8.18
N GLY A 231 10.12 16.74 9.27
CA GLY A 231 11.31 17.59 9.31
C GLY A 231 10.99 19.06 9.55
N LEU A 232 12.04 19.89 9.63
CA LEU A 232 11.91 21.35 9.57
C LEU A 232 11.43 21.72 8.17
N PHE A 233 10.25 22.34 8.06
CA PHE A 233 9.86 23.05 6.84
C PHE A 233 10.89 24.17 6.63
N VAL A 234 11.80 23.98 5.67
CA VAL A 234 12.67 25.04 5.13
C VAL A 234 12.33 25.20 3.65
#